data_AF-A0A067ENC6-F1
#
_entry.id   AF-A0A067ENC6-F1
#
_cell.length_a   1.000
_cell.length_b   1.000
_cell.length_c   1.000
_cell.angle_alpha   90.00
_cell.angle_beta   90.00
_cell.angle_gamma   90.00
#
_symmetry.space_group_name_H-M   'P 1'
#
loop_
_entity.id
_entity.type
_entity.pdbx_description
1 polymer ?
#
loop_
_entity_poly.entity_id
_entity_poly.type
_entity_poly.pdbx_seq_one_letter_code
_entity_poly.pdbx_strand_id
1 'polypeptide(L)'
;MVLFYQIPFHLVTRLWDTYLAEGDALPDFLVYIFASFLLTWSDKLQKLDFQEMVMFLQHLPTHAWTHQELEMVLSRAYMWHSMFNNCPSHLAS
;
A
#
# COMPACT_ATOMS: atom_id res chain seq x y z
N MET A 1 3.44 -1.57 -11.12
CA MET A 1 4.40 -0.54 -11.55
C MET A 1 3.82 0.87 -11.67
N VAL A 2 2.57 1.05 -12.11
CA VAL A 2 1.91 2.38 -12.24
C VAL A 2 1.84 3.16 -10.92
N LEU A 3 1.78 2.48 -9.77
CA LEU A 3 1.73 3.15 -8.46
C LEU A 3 3.02 3.85 -8.03
N PHE A 4 4.21 3.40 -8.47
CA PHE A 4 5.46 4.10 -8.12
C PHE A 4 5.52 5.52 -8.70
N TYR A 5 4.88 5.74 -9.86
CA TYR A 5 4.78 7.05 -10.48
C TYR A 5 3.73 7.96 -9.83
N GLN A 6 2.81 7.38 -9.05
CA GLN A 6 1.78 8.13 -8.33
C GLN A 6 2.16 8.40 -6.87
N ILE A 7 3.28 7.89 -6.38
CA ILE A 7 3.77 8.17 -5.04
C ILE A 7 4.88 9.23 -5.12
N PRO A 8 4.83 10.30 -4.29
CA PRO A 8 5.90 11.29 -4.21
C PRO A 8 7.29 10.67 -4.09
N PHE A 9 8.27 11.20 -4.83
CA PHE A 9 9.63 10.65 -4.90
C PHE A 9 10.29 10.45 -3.51
N HIS A 10 10.01 11.34 -2.57
CA HIS A 10 10.50 11.28 -1.18
C HIS A 10 9.95 10.08 -0.39
N LEU A 11 8.71 9.68 -0.67
CA LEU A 11 8.06 8.51 -0.04
C LEU A 11 8.59 7.22 -0.66
N VAL A 12 8.84 7.24 -1.97
CA VAL A 12 9.49 6.13 -2.69
C VAL A 12 10.88 5.90 -2.11
N THR A 13 11.70 6.94 -1.89
CA THR A 13 13.06 6.78 -1.34
C THR A 13 13.07 6.08 0.02
N ARG A 14 12.14 6.42 0.91
CA ARG A 14 12.03 5.74 2.22
C ARG A 14 11.58 4.28 2.10
N LEU A 15 10.75 3.98 1.12
CA LEU A 15 10.36 2.61 0.76
C LEU A 15 11.56 1.81 0.22
N TRP A 16 12.42 2.45 -0.58
CA TRP A 16 13.68 1.88 -1.05
C TRP A 16 14.69 1.67 0.09
N ASP A 17 14.74 2.56 1.09
CA ASP A 17 15.57 2.36 2.29
C ASP A 17 15.12 1.12 3.09
N THR A 18 13.80 0.95 3.28
CA THR A 18 13.24 -0.27 3.90
C THR A 18 13.49 -1.51 3.05
N TYR A 19 13.39 -1.39 1.71
CA TYR A 19 13.72 -2.48 0.78
C TYR A 19 15.17 -2.93 0.92
N LEU A 20 16.11 -1.99 0.98
CA LEU A 20 17.52 -2.31 1.13
C LEU A 20 17.80 -3.03 2.46
N ALA A 21 16.97 -2.79 3.48
CA ALA A 21 17.05 -3.43 4.78
C ALA A 21 16.36 -4.82 4.85
N GLU A 22 15.23 -5.03 4.17
CA GLU A 22 14.46 -6.30 4.21
C GLU A 22 14.84 -7.32 3.11
N GLY A 23 15.42 -6.91 1.99
CA GLY A 23 15.88 -7.83 0.93
C GLY A 23 14.75 -8.37 0.03
N ASP A 24 14.74 -9.68 -0.25
CA ASP A 24 13.92 -10.33 -1.30
C ASP A 24 12.39 -10.41 -1.03
N ALA A 25 11.91 -9.96 0.14
CA ALA A 25 10.49 -9.97 0.51
C ALA A 25 9.66 -8.82 -0.12
N LEU A 26 10.25 -8.05 -1.04
CA LEU A 26 9.65 -6.86 -1.64
C LEU A 26 8.26 -7.09 -2.27
N PRO A 27 8.03 -8.12 -3.11
CA PRO A 27 6.75 -8.27 -3.80
C PRO A 27 5.59 -8.47 -2.83
N ASP A 28 5.83 -9.24 -1.77
CA ASP A 28 4.82 -9.56 -0.76
C ASP A 28 4.47 -8.30 0.04
N PHE A 29 5.48 -7.54 0.48
CA PHE A 29 5.24 -6.31 1.23
C PHE A 29 4.52 -5.24 0.40
N LEU A 30 4.85 -5.11 -0.88
CA LEU A 30 4.17 -4.18 -1.79
C LEU A 30 2.68 -4.50 -1.95
N VAL A 31 2.29 -5.78 -1.96
CA VAL A 31 0.86 -6.16 -2.02
C VAL A 31 0.10 -5.66 -0.80
N TYR A 32 0.67 -5.78 0.40
CA TYR A 32 0.05 -5.25 1.63
C TYR A 32 -0.02 -3.72 1.65
N ILE A 33 0.99 -3.05 1.09
CA ILE A 33 0.96 -1.60 0.89
C ILE A 33 -0.16 -1.22 -0.06
N PHE A 34 -0.28 -1.88 -1.21
CA PHE A 34 -1.34 -1.60 -2.19
C PHE A 34 -2.73 -1.90 -1.62
N ALA A 35 -2.88 -2.98 -0.86
CA ALA A 35 -4.14 -3.29 -0.17
C ALA A 35 -4.50 -2.19 0.85
N SER A 36 -3.55 -1.80 1.71
CA SER A 36 -3.75 -0.74 2.71
C SER A 36 -4.04 0.62 2.08
N PHE A 37 -3.40 0.88 0.94
CA PHE A 37 -3.59 2.06 0.12
C PHE A 37 -5.02 2.06 -0.45
N LEU A 38 -5.45 1.00 -1.14
CA LEU A 38 -6.83 0.87 -1.66
C LEU A 38 -7.89 0.96 -0.56
N LEU A 39 -7.63 0.37 0.61
CA LEU A 39 -8.48 0.49 1.81
C LEU A 39 -8.67 1.93 2.26
N THR A 40 -7.66 2.80 2.09
CA THR A 40 -7.77 4.22 2.45
C THR A 40 -8.81 4.96 1.62
N TRP A 41 -9.07 4.51 0.39
CA TRP A 41 -10.13 5.05 -0.46
C TRP A 41 -11.28 4.09 -0.67
N SER A 42 -11.40 2.99 0.10
CA SER A 42 -12.45 1.98 -0.16
C SER A 42 -13.85 2.58 -0.09
N ASP A 43 -14.11 3.44 0.90
CA ASP A 43 -15.39 4.14 1.03
C ASP A 43 -15.74 5.03 -0.15
N LYS A 44 -14.71 5.58 -0.82
CA LYS A 44 -14.89 6.39 -2.03
C LYS A 44 -15.05 5.50 -3.26
N LEU A 45 -14.17 4.50 -3.41
CA LEU A 45 -14.19 3.54 -4.51
C LEU A 45 -15.53 2.79 -4.59
N GLN A 46 -16.13 2.43 -3.45
CA GLN A 46 -17.44 1.76 -3.40
C GLN A 46 -18.61 2.65 -3.87
N LYS A 47 -18.43 3.98 -3.90
CA LYS A 47 -19.45 4.95 -4.33
C LYS A 47 -19.27 5.40 -5.77
N LEU A 48 -18.14 5.08 -6.40
CA LEU A 48 -17.81 5.46 -7.76
C LEU A 48 -18.26 4.38 -8.74
N ASP A 49 -18.76 4.79 -9.90
CA ASP A 49 -19.05 3.85 -10.98
C ASP A 49 -17.74 3.35 -11.62
N PHE A 50 -17.77 2.24 -12.37
CA PHE A 50 -16.56 1.57 -12.88
C PHE A 50 -15.63 2.53 -13.62
N GLN A 51 -16.18 3.39 -14.47
CA GLN A 51 -15.40 4.37 -15.24
C GLN A 51 -14.75 5.43 -14.34
N GLU A 52 -15.46 5.90 -13.32
CA GLU A 52 -14.95 6.87 -12.35
C GLU A 52 -13.89 6.24 -11.44
N MET A 53 -14.07 4.97 -11.06
CA MET A 53 -13.11 4.19 -10.30
C MET A 53 -11.79 4.06 -11.05
N VAL A 54 -11.83 3.71 -12.35
CA VAL A 54 -10.63 3.61 -13.19
C VAL A 54 -9.94 4.97 -13.32
N MET A 55 -10.69 6.06 -13.57
CA MET A 55 -10.12 7.41 -13.64
C MET A 55 -9.50 7.85 -12.32
N PHE A 56 -10.14 7.53 -11.19
CA PHE A 56 -9.65 7.84 -9.85
C PHE A 56 -8.36 7.07 -9.52
N LEU A 57 -8.29 5.78 -9.85
CA LEU A 57 -7.07 4.98 -9.68
C LEU A 57 -5.91 5.47 -10.55
N GLN A 58 -6.20 6.10 -11.70
CA GLN A 58 -5.20 6.71 -12.57
C GLN A 58 -4.75 8.11 -12.12
N HIS A 59 -5.55 8.82 -11.32
CA HIS A 59 -5.27 10.18 -10.83
C HIS A 59 -5.49 10.26 -9.32
N LEU A 60 -4.69 9.50 -8.58
CA LEU A 60 -4.81 9.49 -7.13
C LEU A 60 -4.35 10.85 -6.56
N PRO A 61 -5.09 11.45 -5.61
CA PRO A 61 -4.73 12.72 -5.00
C PRO A 61 -3.62 12.56 -3.95
N THR A 62 -2.56 11.82 -4.28
CA THR A 62 -1.39 11.56 -3.43
C THR A 62 -0.43 12.74 -3.34
N HIS A 63 -0.62 13.80 -4.14
CA HIS A 63 0.24 14.98 -4.09
C HIS A 63 0.19 15.71 -2.74
N ALA A 64 -0.92 15.59 -2.00
CA ALA A 64 -1.11 16.20 -0.69
C ALA A 64 -0.63 15.30 0.46
N TRP A 65 -0.13 14.10 0.16
CA TRP A 65 0.30 13.15 1.18
C TRP A 65 1.57 13.65 1.86
N THR A 66 1.50 13.71 3.18
CA THR A 66 2.66 13.98 4.04
C THR A 66 3.32 12.68 4.47
N HIS A 67 4.51 12.77 5.06
CA HIS A 67 5.21 11.60 5.62
C HIS A 67 4.33 10.83 6.62
N GLN A 68 3.48 11.53 7.37
CA GLN A 68 2.61 10.93 8.37
C GLN A 68 1.50 10.06 7.75
N GLU A 69 0.93 10.47 6.61
CA GLU A 69 -0.07 9.65 5.91
C GLU A 69 0.56 8.38 5.34
N LEU A 70 1.78 8.47 4.79
CA LEU A 70 2.52 7.30 4.36
C LEU A 70 2.84 6.38 5.54
N GLU A 71 3.34 6.91 6.66
CA GLU A 71 3.63 6.10 7.85
C GLU A 71 2.38 5.38 8.37
N MET A 72 1.20 6.00 8.33
CA MET A 72 -0.06 5.33 8.67
C MET A 72 -0.42 4.19 7.71
N VAL A 73 -0.18 4.35 6.41
CA VAL A 73 -0.41 3.28 5.41
C VAL A 73 0.61 2.17 5.56
N LEU A 74 1.88 2.49 5.76
CA LEU A 74 2.96 1.53 5.99
C LEU A 74 2.76 0.77 7.30
N SER A 75 2.35 1.44 8.38
CA SER A 75 2.05 0.80 9.66
C SER A 75 0.89 -0.19 9.52
N ARG A 76 -0.16 0.18 8.79
CA ARG A 76 -1.24 -0.75 8.44
C ARG A 76 -0.71 -1.91 7.61
N ALA A 77 0.03 -1.65 6.53
CA ALA A 77 0.59 -2.70 5.69
C ALA A 77 1.48 -3.67 6.49
N TYR A 78 2.32 -3.15 7.38
CA TYR A 78 3.17 -3.93 8.28
C TYR A 78 2.37 -4.74 9.28
N MET A 79 1.29 -4.17 9.86
CA MET A 79 0.38 -4.92 10.73
C MET A 79 -0.29 -6.07 9.97
N TRP A 80 -0.76 -5.84 8.75
CA TRP A 80 -1.38 -6.89 7.92
C TRP A 80 -0.36 -7.96 7.51
N HIS A 81 0.84 -7.54 7.10
CA HIS A 81 1.96 -8.44 6.80
C HIS A 81 2.33 -9.28 8.03
N SER A 82 2.51 -8.66 9.20
CA SER A 82 2.84 -9.34 10.45
C SER A 82 1.71 -10.25 10.93
N MET A 83 0.45 -9.85 10.80
CA MET A 83 -0.69 -10.71 11.15
C MET A 83 -0.77 -11.93 10.24
N PHE A 84 -0.52 -11.78 8.94
CA PHE A 84 -0.51 -12.91 8.00
C PHE A 84 0.74 -13.81 8.18
N ASN A 85 1.92 -13.24 8.42
CA ASN A 85 3.15 -14.02 8.66
C ASN A 85 3.19 -14.66 10.06
N ASN A 86 2.59 -14.04 11.07
CA ASN A 86 2.52 -14.58 12.44
C ASN A 86 1.23 -15.39 12.69
N CYS A 87 0.43 -15.71 11.66
CA CYS A 87 -0.64 -16.71 11.77
C CYS A 87 -0.13 -18.08 11.31
N PRO A 88 0.42 -18.93 12.20
CA PRO A 88 0.69 -20.34 11.89
C PRO A 88 -0.60 -21.17 12.02
N SER A 89 -1.71 -20.79 11.37
CA SER A 89 -2.99 -21.49 11.54
C SER A 89 -3.72 -21.82 10.23
N HIS A 90 -2.98 -22.05 9.15
CA HIS A 90 -3.55 -22.72 7.96
C HIS A 90 -2.81 -24.02 7.55
N LEU A 91 -1.86 -24.50 8.36
CA LEU A 91 -1.19 -25.80 8.20
C LEU A 91 -1.51 -26.79 9.33
N ALA A 92 -2.73 -26.74 9.87
CA ALA A 92 -3.30 -27.86 10.61
C ALA A 92 -4.69 -28.13 10.02
N SER A 93 -4.66 -29.01 9.01
CA SER A 93 -5.68 -29.93 8.49
C SER A 93 -7.14 -29.49 8.42
#